data_AF-A0A0M3JIC6-F1
#
_entry.id   AF-A0A0M3JIC6-F1
#
_cell.length_a   1.000
_cell.length_b   1.000
_cell.length_c   1.000
_cell.angle_alpha   90.00
_cell.angle_beta   90.00
_cell.angle_gamma   90.00
#
_symmetry.space_group_name_H-M   'P 1'
#
loop_
_entity.id
_entity.type
_entity.pdbx_description
1 polymer ?
#
loop_
_entity_poly.entity_id
_entity_poly.type
_entity_poly.pdbx_seq_one_letter_code
_entity_poly.pdbx_strand_id
1 'polypeptide(L)'
;LQVSKVKVGHCGGADNCETCLANRDPYCGWCVLNNGCVPESECTKSIPSTPHDWLTFRTGKCPMIRKVEPNQMQITSASYLNVELENMPNVGGQLTCIFDFGNISGPVTMIAEQNGISESKV
;
A
#
# COMPACT_ATOMS: atom_id res chain seq x y z
N LEU A 1 -32.37 34.70 2.22
CA LEU A 1 -31.92 33.53 1.43
C LEU A 1 -30.49 33.24 1.84
N GLN A 2 -30.21 32.02 2.32
CA GLN A 2 -28.88 31.60 2.70
C GLN A 2 -28.33 30.67 1.61
N VAL A 3 -27.09 30.88 1.19
CA VAL A 3 -26.40 30.06 0.18
C VAL A 3 -25.19 29.43 0.86
N SER A 4 -25.01 28.13 0.67
CA SER A 4 -23.90 27.37 1.25
C SER A 4 -23.18 26.57 0.17
N LYS A 5 -21.85 26.62 0.17
CA LYS A 5 -20.99 25.82 -0.70
C LYS A 5 -20.64 24.53 0.03
N VAL A 6 -21.05 23.39 -0.53
CA VAL A 6 -20.76 22.06 0.01
C VAL A 6 -19.76 21.36 -0.91
N LYS A 7 -18.74 20.71 -0.34
CA LYS A 7 -17.84 19.86 -1.13
C LYS A 7 -18.61 18.65 -1.63
N VAL A 8 -18.52 18.40 -2.94
CA VAL A 8 -19.20 17.30 -3.63
C VAL A 8 -18.66 15.93 -3.20
N GLY A 9 -17.37 15.84 -2.86
CA GLY A 9 -16.73 14.64 -2.33
C GLY A 9 -15.99 14.92 -1.02
N HIS A 10 -16.14 14.02 -0.05
CA HIS A 10 -15.39 14.00 1.21
C HIS A 10 -14.63 12.68 1.31
N CYS A 11 -13.53 12.57 0.57
CA CYS A 11 -12.59 11.46 0.76
C CYS A 11 -11.84 11.66 2.08
N GLY A 12 -11.46 10.57 2.77
CA GLY A 12 -10.66 10.63 4.00
C GLY A 12 -11.33 10.09 5.27
N GLY A 13 -12.52 9.49 5.18
CA GLY A 13 -13.13 8.77 6.31
C GLY A 13 -12.70 7.30 6.44
N ALA A 14 -11.79 6.83 5.58
CA ALA A 14 -11.36 5.44 5.51
C ALA A 14 -9.86 5.33 5.80
N ASP A 15 -9.51 4.52 6.79
CA ASP A 15 -8.14 4.37 7.30
C ASP A 15 -7.32 3.33 6.52
N ASN A 16 -7.96 2.55 5.67
CA ASN A 16 -7.29 1.53 4.85
C ASN A 16 -7.96 1.39 3.48
N CYS A 17 -7.26 0.72 2.57
CA CYS A 17 -7.71 0.52 1.20
C CYS A 17 -9.07 -0.17 1.13
N GLU A 18 -9.29 -1.24 1.90
CA GLU A 18 -10.53 -2.02 1.83
C GLU A 18 -11.74 -1.19 2.23
N THR A 19 -11.64 -0.43 3.33
CA THR A 19 -12.70 0.47 3.79
C THR A 19 -12.95 1.61 2.81
N CYS A 20 -11.90 2.15 2.16
CA CYS A 20 -12.04 3.18 1.14
C CYS A 20 -12.85 2.67 -0.06
N LEU A 21 -12.52 1.48 -0.57
CA LEU A 21 -13.22 0.89 -1.71
C LEU A 21 -14.63 0.41 -1.33
N ALA A 22 -14.85 -0.02 -0.09
CA ALA A 22 -16.16 -0.43 0.42
C ALA A 22 -17.18 0.72 0.47
N ASN A 23 -16.73 1.97 0.63
CA ASN A 23 -17.60 3.14 0.62
C ASN A 23 -18.27 3.39 -0.74
N ARG A 24 -17.72 2.82 -1.83
CA ARG A 24 -18.28 2.92 -3.20
C ARG A 24 -18.55 4.35 -3.67
N ASP A 25 -17.80 5.32 -3.16
CA ASP A 25 -17.87 6.71 -3.59
C ASP A 25 -17.15 6.86 -4.94
N PRO A 26 -17.83 7.30 -6.01
CA PRO A 26 -17.23 7.45 -7.34
C PRO A 26 -16.19 8.58 -7.43
N TYR A 27 -16.14 9.49 -6.47
CA TYR A 27 -15.16 10.58 -6.41
C TYR A 27 -13.91 10.21 -5.61
N CYS A 28 -13.94 9.08 -4.90
CA CYS A 28 -12.85 8.65 -4.03
C CYS A 28 -12.23 7.34 -4.49
N GLY A 29 -10.93 7.23 -4.28
CA GLY A 29 -10.16 6.03 -4.52
C GLY A 29 -8.99 5.93 -3.57
N TRP A 30 -8.44 4.72 -3.45
CA TRP A 30 -7.27 4.50 -2.62
C TRP A 30 -6.00 4.84 -3.41
N CYS A 31 -5.26 5.83 -2.94
CA CYS A 31 -3.96 6.17 -3.49
C CYS A 31 -2.87 5.37 -2.78
N VAL A 32 -2.22 4.45 -3.49
CA VAL A 32 -1.30 3.49 -2.88
C VAL A 32 -0.06 4.17 -2.32
N LEU A 33 0.56 5.09 -3.07
CA LEU A 33 1.78 5.78 -2.63
C LEU A 33 1.55 6.76 -1.47
N ASN A 34 0.36 7.38 -1.42
CA ASN A 34 -0.03 8.27 -0.32
C ASN A 34 -0.58 7.52 0.89
N ASN A 35 -0.85 6.22 0.75
CA ASN A 35 -1.52 5.39 1.75
C ASN A 35 -2.80 6.04 2.27
N GLY A 36 -3.69 6.46 1.37
CA GLY A 36 -4.88 7.23 1.76
C GLY A 36 -6.02 7.21 0.75
N CYS A 37 -7.23 7.44 1.26
CA CYS A 37 -8.45 7.55 0.48
C CYS A 37 -8.67 9.00 0.01
N VAL A 38 -8.39 9.29 -1.25
CA VAL A 38 -8.32 10.65 -1.81
C VAL A 38 -8.96 10.74 -3.20
N PRO A 39 -9.31 11.96 -3.70
CA PRO A 39 -9.63 12.15 -5.10
C PRO A 39 -8.44 11.84 -6.01
N GLU A 40 -8.69 11.45 -7.27
CA GLU A 40 -7.62 11.10 -8.22
C GLU A 40 -6.61 12.24 -8.41
N SER A 41 -7.10 13.50 -8.41
CA SER A 41 -6.26 14.69 -8.56
C SER A 41 -5.26 14.91 -7.43
N GLU A 42 -5.50 14.33 -6.25
CA GLU A 42 -4.63 14.44 -5.08
C GLU A 42 -3.71 13.22 -4.91
N CYS A 43 -3.82 12.23 -5.80
CA CYS A 43 -3.01 11.01 -5.72
C CYS A 43 -1.65 11.18 -6.39
N THR A 44 -0.58 10.84 -5.66
CA THR A 44 0.75 10.69 -6.25
C THR A 44 0.82 9.40 -7.06
N LYS A 45 1.11 9.53 -8.35
CA LYS A 45 1.21 8.42 -9.30
C LYS A 45 2.66 7.98 -9.50
N SER A 46 2.87 6.71 -9.84
CA SER A 46 4.20 6.22 -10.21
C SER A 46 4.64 6.84 -11.54
N ILE A 47 5.94 6.70 -11.86
CA ILE A 47 6.49 7.10 -13.15
C ILE A 47 7.14 5.85 -13.79
N PRO A 48 6.59 5.30 -14.90
CA PRO A 48 5.33 5.70 -15.54
C PRO A 48 4.11 5.36 -14.67
N SER A 49 3.01 6.11 -14.84
CA SER A 49 1.79 5.88 -14.06
C SER A 49 1.12 4.56 -14.41
N THR A 50 0.59 3.87 -13.40
CA THR A 50 -0.05 2.56 -13.55
C THR A 50 -1.50 2.56 -13.08
N PRO A 51 -2.34 1.62 -13.55
CA PRO A 51 -3.70 1.43 -13.04
C PRO A 51 -3.77 1.10 -11.53
N HIS A 52 -2.65 0.75 -10.91
CA HIS A 52 -2.56 0.40 -9.49
C HIS A 52 -2.19 1.58 -8.59
N ASP A 53 -1.97 2.78 -9.15
CA ASP A 53 -1.60 3.96 -8.36
C ASP A 53 -2.80 4.52 -7.59
N TRP A 54 -3.97 4.61 -8.26
CA TRP A 54 -5.23 5.10 -7.71
C TRP A 54 -6.35 4.10 -7.97
N LEU A 55 -6.79 3.42 -6.92
CA LEU A 55 -7.71 2.28 -6.97
C LEU A 55 -9.16 2.74 -6.78
N THR A 56 -10.05 2.31 -7.67
CA THR A 56 -11.49 2.59 -7.58
C THR A 56 -12.26 1.41 -6.98
N PHE A 57 -13.45 1.65 -6.44
CA PHE A 57 -14.28 0.55 -5.91
C PHE A 57 -14.72 -0.48 -6.97
N ARG A 58 -14.65 -0.14 -8.27
CA ARG A 58 -15.12 -1.01 -9.36
C ARG A 58 -14.04 -1.99 -9.82
N THR A 59 -12.80 -1.56 -9.87
CA THR A 59 -11.69 -2.30 -10.50
C THR A 59 -10.46 -2.42 -9.61
N GLY A 60 -10.40 -1.63 -8.53
CA GLY A 60 -9.28 -1.59 -7.62
C GLY A 60 -9.15 -2.86 -6.80
N LYS A 61 -7.93 -3.36 -6.69
CA LYS A 61 -7.55 -4.42 -5.76
C LYS A 61 -6.47 -3.88 -4.84
N CYS A 62 -6.67 -4.03 -3.53
CA CYS A 62 -5.75 -3.49 -2.55
C CYS A 62 -4.40 -4.22 -2.59
N PRO A 63 -3.28 -3.49 -2.45
CA PRO A 63 -1.96 -4.11 -2.34
C PRO A 63 -1.89 -4.95 -1.06
N MET A 64 -1.30 -6.13 -1.15
CA MET A 64 -1.18 -7.03 0.00
C MET A 64 0.07 -7.90 -0.08
N ILE A 65 0.56 -8.31 1.10
CA ILE A 65 1.57 -9.36 1.22
C ILE A 65 0.85 -10.70 1.07
N ARG A 66 1.14 -11.42 -0.01
CA ARG A 66 0.55 -12.72 -0.29
C ARG A 66 1.23 -13.82 0.50
N LYS A 67 2.57 -13.80 0.57
CA LYS A 67 3.36 -14.84 1.22
C LYS A 67 4.67 -14.29 1.78
N VAL A 68 5.10 -14.85 2.90
CA VAL A 68 6.44 -14.68 3.48
C VAL A 68 7.01 -16.06 3.75
N GLU A 69 8.20 -16.36 3.23
CA GLU A 69 8.86 -17.66 3.39
C GLU A 69 10.34 -17.49 3.79
N PRO A 70 10.80 -18.11 4.90
CA PRO A 70 9.98 -18.77 5.92
C PRO A 70 9.11 -17.78 6.69
N ASN A 71 7.93 -18.22 7.14
CA ASN A 71 7.05 -17.40 7.97
C ASN A 71 7.46 -17.40 9.46
N GLN A 72 8.42 -18.24 9.86
CA GLN A 72 8.92 -18.37 11.22
C GLN A 72 10.42 -18.68 11.21
N MET A 73 11.16 -18.05 12.13
CA MET A 73 12.60 -18.24 12.26
C MET A 73 13.04 -18.19 13.73
N GLN A 74 14.22 -18.74 14.01
CA GLN A 74 14.82 -18.68 15.33
C GLN A 74 15.41 -17.29 15.57
N ILE A 75 15.21 -16.73 16.76
CA ILE A 75 15.68 -15.38 17.15
C ILE A 75 17.20 -15.21 16.96
N THR A 76 17.96 -16.27 17.18
CA THR A 76 19.43 -16.28 17.08
C THR A 76 19.96 -16.53 15.67
N SER A 77 19.08 -16.75 14.70
CA SER A 77 19.45 -17.07 13.31
C SER A 77 19.19 -15.88 12.38
N ALA A 78 20.03 -15.73 11.37
CA ALA A 78 19.83 -14.80 10.26
C ALA A 78 19.63 -15.60 8.97
N SER A 79 18.66 -15.21 8.16
CA SER A 79 18.37 -15.83 6.86
C SER A 79 17.62 -14.83 5.99
N TYR A 80 17.53 -15.16 4.71
CA TYR A 80 16.76 -14.37 3.75
C TYR A 80 15.28 -14.75 3.81
N LEU A 81 14.41 -13.76 3.69
CA LEU A 81 12.97 -13.92 3.54
C LEU A 81 12.57 -13.69 2.09
N ASN A 82 11.76 -14.59 1.54
CA ASN A 82 11.08 -14.39 0.27
C ASN A 82 9.69 -13.81 0.54
N VAL A 83 9.45 -12.58 0.10
CA VAL A 83 8.18 -11.88 0.26
C VAL A 83 7.51 -11.74 -1.10
N GLU A 84 6.34 -12.36 -1.25
CA GLU A 84 5.49 -12.24 -2.42
C GLU A 84 4.44 -11.16 -2.19
N LEU A 85 4.42 -10.17 -3.08
CA LEU A 85 3.44 -9.08 -3.06
C LEU A 85 2.40 -9.24 -4.17
N GLU A 86 1.19 -8.75 -3.95
CA GLU A 86 0.13 -8.71 -4.95
C GLU A 86 -0.48 -7.31 -5.08
N ASN A 87 -0.98 -6.99 -6.27
CA ASN A 87 -1.65 -5.73 -6.62
C ASN A 87 -0.82 -4.47 -6.34
N MET A 88 0.51 -4.58 -6.40
CA MET A 88 1.42 -3.45 -6.20
C MET A 88 1.48 -2.56 -7.45
N PRO A 89 1.54 -1.22 -7.29
CA PRO A 89 1.94 -0.33 -8.37
C PRO A 89 3.40 -0.54 -8.73
N ASN A 90 3.79 -0.03 -9.90
CA ASN A 90 5.20 0.00 -10.29
C ASN A 90 5.94 1.03 -9.41
N VAL A 91 6.45 0.55 -8.28
CA VAL A 91 7.34 1.31 -7.42
C VAL A 91 8.73 1.28 -8.06
N GLY A 92 9.03 2.26 -8.90
CA GLY A 92 10.34 2.42 -9.56
C GLY A 92 11.51 2.74 -8.62
N GLY A 93 11.44 2.33 -7.36
CA GLY A 93 12.40 2.61 -6.30
C GLY A 93 12.66 1.39 -5.42
N GLN A 94 13.59 1.57 -4.47
CA GLN A 94 13.97 0.53 -3.52
C GLN A 94 12.86 0.31 -2.48
N LEU A 95 12.48 -0.95 -2.28
CA LEU A 95 11.57 -1.34 -1.21
C LEU A 95 12.37 -1.61 0.06
N THR A 96 11.76 -1.31 1.20
CA THR A 96 12.30 -1.66 2.51
C THR A 96 11.26 -2.46 3.28
N CYS A 97 11.73 -3.45 4.02
CA CYS A 97 10.92 -4.22 4.95
C CYS A 97 11.19 -3.73 6.36
N ILE A 98 10.13 -3.43 7.10
CA ILE A 98 10.18 -2.97 8.48
C ILE A 98 9.62 -4.09 9.36
N PHE A 99 10.47 -4.67 10.19
CA PHE A 99 10.12 -5.70 11.16
C PHE A 99 9.93 -5.05 12.52
N ASP A 100 8.70 -5.05 13.02
CA ASP A 100 8.36 -4.52 14.33
C ASP A 100 8.31 -5.66 15.36
N PHE A 101 9.14 -5.56 16.39
CA PHE A 101 9.20 -6.52 17.51
C PHE A 101 8.57 -5.95 18.79
N GLY A 102 7.81 -4.86 18.68
CA GLY A 102 7.12 -4.20 19.77
C GLY A 102 8.09 -3.76 20.88
N ASN A 103 7.79 -4.16 22.12
CA ASN A 103 8.57 -3.74 23.29
C ASN A 103 9.90 -4.51 23.47
N ILE A 104 10.16 -5.55 22.67
CA ILE A 104 11.34 -6.41 22.84
C ILE A 104 12.57 -5.78 22.18
N SER A 105 12.39 -5.26 20.97
CA SER A 105 13.37 -4.47 20.24
C SER A 105 12.64 -3.50 19.31
N GLY A 106 13.20 -2.31 19.10
CA GLY A 106 12.63 -1.35 18.15
C GLY A 106 12.55 -1.91 16.72
N PRO A 107 11.86 -1.21 15.82
CA PRO A 107 11.70 -1.66 14.44
C PRO A 107 13.06 -1.80 13.75
N VAL A 108 13.24 -2.90 13.01
CA VAL A 108 14.41 -3.16 12.19
C VAL A 108 14.04 -2.97 10.73
N THR A 109 14.81 -2.15 10.02
CA THR A 109 14.59 -1.87 8.59
C THR A 109 15.63 -2.58 7.76
N MET A 110 15.18 -3.38 6.79
CA MET A 110 16.03 -4.10 5.84
C MET A 110 15.69 -3.64 4.42
N ILE A 111 16.71 -3.59 3.56
CA ILE A 111 16.52 -3.31 2.14
C ILE A 111 16.07 -4.58 1.42
N ALA A 112 15.04 -4.46 0.59
CA ALA A 112 14.61 -5.55 -0.28
C ALA A 112 15.35 -5.54 -1.61
N GLU A 113 15.86 -6.71 -2.01
CA GLU A 113 16.33 -6.99 -3.36
C GLU A 113 15.14 -7.48 -4.21
N GLN A 114 14.63 -6.60 -5.07
CA GLN A 114 13.56 -6.94 -5.99
C GLN A 114 14.12 -7.76 -7.15
N ASN A 115 13.81 -9.06 -7.19
CA ASN A 115 13.98 -9.83 -8.42
C ASN A 115 12.74 -9.59 -9.28
N GLY A 116 12.94 -9.11 -10.51
CA GLY A 116 11.85 -8.73 -11.41
C GLY A 116 10.74 -9.79 -11.46
N ILE A 117 9.49 -9.33 -11.23
CA ILE A 117 8.25 -10.08 -10.98
C ILE A 117 8.06 -10.45 -9.49
N SER A 118 7.65 -9.47 -8.69
CA SER A 118 6.99 -9.61 -7.36
C SER A 118 7.66 -10.47 -6.27
N GLU A 119 8.93 -10.85 -6.42
CA GLU A 119 9.68 -11.57 -5.39
C GLU A 119 10.73 -10.63 -4.77
N SER A 120 10.43 -10.15 -3.57
CA SER A 120 11.39 -9.38 -2.77
C SER A 120 12.16 -10.35 -1.87
N LYS A 121 13.47 -10.44 -2.08
CA LYS A 121 14.39 -11.15 -1.17
C LYS A 121 14.96 -10.14 -0.18
N VAL A 122 14.92 -10.45 1.10
CA VAL A 122 15.33 -9.55 2.20
C VAL A 122 16.23 -10.30 3.15
#